data_AF-A0A953WAF5-F1
#
_entry.id   AF-A0A953WAF5-F1
#
_cell.length_a   1.000
_cell.length_b   1.000
_cell.length_c   1.000
_cell.angle_alpha   90.00
_cell.angle_beta   90.00
_cell.angle_gamma   90.00
#
_symmetry.space_group_name_H-M   'P 1'
#
loop_
_entity.id
_entity.type
_entity.pdbx_description
1 polymer ?
#
loop_
_entity_poly.entity_id
_entity_poly.type
_entity_poly.pdbx_seq_one_letter_code
_entity_poly.pdbx_strand_id
1 'polypeptide(L)'
;MDFNRRVFLGGAAMAASAATAAPSIAATSKQGGGKAHSKAMKALEALVEQHRADWGLPGMTVVVVDREGFAGFVRSGWADVEQKIPVRPDHLFQIGSISKMFTALAAYTLIEEGRLSPDARMQDVLEGISVRGGEAITLQQLLNHTAGLPADSSIFPQGGLWSGFTPGSNWSYSNAGYDLAGRMSAAVGGAPNFELVDARVLKKLGMTNSVSAMFVADRPRYAQGYEPALTDRLNLRPATMTPTPWVDSDSPAGSVAATAGDMAIFLRFLLGVADGEGGAVFSDDTAKRFLADPAEGWGPGEHYGNGVARVEVDGRNYLHHTGGMVSFCSSLHVDPAAGVAAFASTNIHYAVGYRPRDITVYGCELLRAISEGGDAPTPKPTKPVIADAGKFAGVFTAADGDSFEVVAAGEALNVKRAGRTSPMQRARDALFATTEPDFAVTGVVIETEDDAAVRAWIGDKEYLADPSAEYTPPASDDLRALAGRYDNDDRWAGPLYVYARAGGLWIGNAVPLLQDDDGEWRLGDDETSPERIRFDGFINGRAQLLLFSGAPHVRRFS
;
A
#
# COMPACT_ATOMS: atom_id res chain seq x y z
N MET A 1 -7.15 -20.63 -59.36
CA MET A 1 -6.65 -19.26 -59.61
C MET A 1 -5.42 -19.08 -58.76
N ASP A 2 -4.30 -19.03 -59.45
CA ASP A 2 -2.93 -19.00 -58.93
C ASP A 2 -2.47 -17.62 -58.44
N PHE A 3 -1.38 -17.69 -57.68
CA PHE A 3 -0.49 -16.66 -57.14
C PHE A 3 0.01 -15.54 -58.10
N ASN A 4 0.30 -14.35 -57.54
CA ASN A 4 1.55 -13.54 -57.68
C ASN A 4 1.39 -12.19 -56.93
N ARG A 5 2.22 -11.68 -55.99
CA ARG A 5 3.68 -11.43 -55.85
C ARG A 5 4.30 -10.44 -56.87
N ARG A 6 4.40 -9.14 -56.47
CA ARG A 6 5.52 -8.16 -56.62
C ARG A 6 4.99 -6.71 -56.62
N VAL A 7 5.64 -5.64 -56.13
CA VAL A 7 6.65 -5.35 -55.08
C VAL A 7 6.83 -3.81 -55.09
N PHE A 8 6.98 -3.22 -53.90
CA PHE A 8 7.72 -2.00 -53.52
C PHE A 8 7.30 -0.54 -53.86
N LEU A 9 7.46 0.24 -52.77
CA LEU A 9 7.90 1.63 -52.60
C LEU A 9 6.89 2.78 -52.76
N GLY A 10 6.69 3.49 -51.65
CA GLY A 10 6.37 4.91 -51.71
C GLY A 10 5.78 5.48 -50.42
N GLY A 11 6.64 6.07 -49.58
CA GLY A 11 6.27 7.31 -48.89
C GLY A 11 5.71 7.19 -47.47
N ALA A 12 6.56 7.52 -46.52
CA ALA A 12 6.19 7.85 -45.15
C ALA A 12 5.22 9.04 -45.09
N ALA A 13 4.17 8.91 -44.28
CA ALA A 13 3.58 10.01 -43.54
C ALA A 13 3.05 9.42 -42.22
N MET A 14 3.89 9.46 -41.18
CA MET A 14 3.38 9.37 -39.80
C MET A 14 2.50 10.61 -39.59
N ALA A 15 1.18 10.43 -39.69
CA ALA A 15 0.26 11.37 -39.09
C ALA A 15 0.41 11.22 -37.57
N ALA A 16 1.15 12.15 -36.96
CA ALA A 16 1.08 12.37 -35.52
C ALA A 16 -0.38 12.68 -35.19
N SER A 17 -1.10 11.68 -34.66
CA SER A 17 -2.45 11.88 -34.15
C SER A 17 -2.29 12.79 -32.94
N ALA A 18 -2.68 14.07 -33.10
CA ALA A 18 -2.80 14.98 -31.97
C ALA A 18 -3.79 14.35 -31.00
N ALA A 19 -3.29 13.91 -29.84
CA ALA A 19 -4.13 13.44 -28.76
C ALA A 19 -5.06 14.59 -28.36
N THR A 20 -6.31 14.56 -28.84
CA THR A 20 -7.37 15.42 -28.33
C THR A 20 -7.56 15.02 -26.87
N ALA A 21 -7.10 15.87 -25.95
CA ALA A 21 -7.33 15.68 -24.53
C ALA A 21 -8.83 15.49 -24.29
N ALA A 22 -9.22 14.32 -23.77
CA ALA A 22 -10.59 14.10 -23.34
C ALA A 22 -10.98 15.20 -22.34
N PRO A 23 -12.22 15.71 -22.37
CA PRO A 23 -12.65 16.74 -21.42
C PRO A 23 -12.39 16.26 -19.98
N SER A 24 -11.76 17.12 -19.17
CA SER A 24 -11.50 16.83 -17.76
C SER A 24 -12.82 16.56 -17.04
N ILE A 25 -12.88 15.44 -16.31
CA ILE A 25 -14.03 15.06 -15.46
C ILE A 25 -13.75 15.51 -14.03
N ALA A 26 -12.81 16.44 -13.84
CA ALA A 26 -12.53 17.04 -12.56
C ALA A 26 -13.67 17.98 -12.14
N ALA A 27 -14.01 17.94 -10.86
CA ALA A 27 -14.91 18.86 -10.21
C ALA A 27 -14.30 19.36 -8.91
N THR A 28 -14.03 20.66 -8.85
CA THR A 28 -13.53 21.35 -7.66
C THR A 28 -14.63 22.17 -7.01
N SER A 29 -14.75 22.07 -5.69
CA SER A 29 -15.68 22.87 -4.88
C SER A 29 -15.01 23.31 -3.58
N LYS A 30 -15.52 24.39 -2.96
CA LYS A 30 -14.99 24.88 -1.70
C LYS A 30 -16.06 25.49 -0.80
N GLN A 31 -15.78 25.53 0.49
CA GLN A 31 -16.53 26.26 1.51
C GLN A 31 -15.56 27.25 2.16
N GLY A 32 -15.89 28.55 2.15
CA GLY A 32 -15.01 29.62 2.62
C GLY A 32 -13.83 29.94 1.67
N GLY A 33 -12.85 30.70 2.18
CA GLY A 33 -11.59 31.01 1.53
C GLY A 33 -11.63 32.03 0.39
N GLY A 34 -10.56 32.83 0.26
CA GLY A 34 -10.42 33.89 -0.74
C GLY A 34 -9.87 33.45 -2.11
N LYS A 35 -9.28 34.40 -2.84
CA LYS A 35 -8.66 34.17 -4.17
C LYS A 35 -7.46 33.22 -4.10
N ALA A 36 -6.64 33.33 -3.05
CA ALA A 36 -5.47 32.48 -2.83
C ALA A 36 -5.88 31.00 -2.70
N HIS A 37 -6.93 30.72 -1.92
CA HIS A 37 -7.53 29.39 -1.81
C HIS A 37 -8.01 28.85 -3.17
N SER A 38 -8.66 29.67 -3.98
CA SER A 38 -9.06 29.25 -5.34
C SER A 38 -7.87 28.92 -6.24
N LYS A 39 -6.74 29.62 -6.09
CA LYS A 39 -5.50 29.32 -6.83
C LYS A 39 -4.89 28.01 -6.35
N ALA A 40 -4.84 27.79 -5.04
CA ALA A 40 -4.38 26.54 -4.44
C ALA A 40 -5.20 25.34 -4.91
N MET A 41 -6.54 25.44 -4.89
CA MET A 41 -7.40 24.35 -5.36
C MET A 41 -7.19 24.01 -6.85
N LYS A 42 -6.90 24.99 -7.71
CA LYS A 42 -6.54 24.73 -9.11
C LYS A 42 -5.20 24.01 -9.26
N ALA A 43 -4.21 24.38 -8.44
CA ALA A 43 -2.91 23.70 -8.43
C ALA A 43 -3.04 22.25 -7.94
N LEU A 44 -3.85 22.03 -6.90
CA LEU A 44 -4.17 20.70 -6.39
C LEU A 44 -4.91 19.86 -7.44
N GLU A 45 -5.92 20.41 -8.12
CA GLU A 45 -6.64 19.73 -9.22
C GLU A 45 -5.68 19.31 -10.34
N ALA A 46 -4.73 20.16 -10.72
CA ALA A 46 -3.74 19.84 -11.73
C ALA A 46 -2.84 18.66 -11.31
N LEU A 47 -2.37 18.64 -10.06
CA LEU A 47 -1.59 17.52 -9.53
C LEU A 47 -2.42 16.23 -9.48
N VAL A 48 -3.70 16.32 -9.08
CA VAL A 48 -4.63 15.20 -9.06
C VAL A 48 -4.77 14.57 -10.45
N GLU A 49 -5.02 15.37 -11.50
CA GLU A 49 -5.10 14.86 -12.87
C GLU A 49 -3.78 14.27 -13.36
N GLN A 50 -2.65 14.86 -12.96
CA GLN A 50 -1.33 14.34 -13.33
C GLN A 50 -1.09 12.95 -12.72
N HIS A 51 -1.36 12.76 -11.42
CA HIS A 51 -1.30 11.43 -10.80
C HIS A 51 -2.25 10.45 -11.47
N ARG A 52 -3.48 10.89 -11.79
CA ARG A 52 -4.49 10.05 -12.44
C ARG A 52 -4.01 9.55 -13.80
N ALA A 53 -3.41 10.43 -14.61
CA ALA A 53 -2.86 10.09 -15.91
C ALA A 53 -1.64 9.16 -15.81
N ASP A 54 -0.71 9.47 -14.90
CA ASP A 54 0.59 8.78 -14.84
C ASP A 54 0.50 7.39 -14.19
N TRP A 55 -0.43 7.21 -13.26
CA TRP A 55 -0.68 5.92 -12.61
C TRP A 55 -1.83 5.14 -13.25
N GLY A 56 -2.64 5.78 -14.11
CA GLY A 56 -3.83 5.16 -14.69
C GLY A 56 -4.94 4.97 -13.67
N LEU A 57 -5.12 5.94 -12.76
CA LEU A 57 -6.13 5.84 -11.70
C LEU A 57 -7.54 6.06 -12.31
N PRO A 58 -8.54 5.21 -11.99
CA PRO A 58 -9.90 5.36 -12.52
C PRO A 58 -10.57 6.64 -12.02
N GLY A 59 -10.61 6.82 -10.71
CA GLY A 59 -11.18 7.98 -10.04
C GLY A 59 -10.50 8.27 -8.70
N MET A 60 -10.70 9.49 -8.23
CA MET A 60 -10.10 9.96 -6.99
C MET A 60 -10.96 11.04 -6.33
N THR A 61 -10.90 11.08 -5.00
CA THR A 61 -11.43 12.17 -4.18
C THR A 61 -10.35 12.71 -3.26
N VAL A 62 -10.32 14.03 -3.07
CA VAL A 62 -9.39 14.75 -2.21
C VAL A 62 -10.15 15.80 -1.44
N VAL A 63 -9.81 15.97 -0.17
CA VAL A 63 -10.25 17.08 0.67
C VAL A 63 -9.05 17.71 1.38
N VAL A 64 -9.05 19.03 1.47
CA VAL A 64 -8.13 19.82 2.30
C VAL A 64 -8.94 20.72 3.23
N VAL A 65 -8.49 20.92 4.45
CA VAL A 65 -9.15 21.76 5.47
C VAL A 65 -8.12 22.59 6.22
N ASP A 66 -8.56 23.70 6.79
CA ASP A 66 -7.84 24.43 7.83
C ASP A 66 -8.69 24.58 9.10
N ARG A 67 -8.06 25.07 10.17
CA ARG A 67 -8.72 25.42 11.44
C ARG A 67 -9.70 26.59 11.31
N GLU A 68 -9.47 27.51 10.38
CA GLU A 68 -10.27 28.75 10.22
C GLU A 68 -11.64 28.52 9.56
N GLY A 69 -11.89 27.31 9.08
CA GLY A 69 -13.19 26.94 8.54
C GLY A 69 -13.20 26.68 7.05
N PHE A 70 -12.06 26.77 6.36
CA PHE A 70 -11.95 26.39 4.95
C PHE A 70 -12.09 24.88 4.75
N ALA A 71 -12.79 24.50 3.67
CA ALA A 71 -12.76 23.15 3.13
C ALA A 71 -12.74 23.22 1.61
N GLY A 72 -11.75 22.57 0.99
CA GLY A 72 -11.61 22.44 -0.45
C GLY A 72 -11.70 20.98 -0.88
N PHE A 73 -12.43 20.70 -1.95
CA PHE A 73 -12.66 19.36 -2.45
C PHE A 73 -12.27 19.27 -3.92
N VAL A 74 -11.51 18.24 -4.28
CA VAL A 74 -11.26 17.83 -5.67
C VAL A 74 -11.82 16.44 -5.87
N ARG A 75 -12.61 16.25 -6.92
CA ARG A 75 -13.06 14.95 -7.41
C ARG A 75 -12.62 14.83 -8.85
N SER A 76 -12.13 13.67 -9.24
CA SER A 76 -11.61 13.46 -10.59
C SER A 76 -11.88 12.04 -11.06
N GLY A 77 -12.14 11.89 -12.36
CA GLY A 77 -12.33 10.60 -13.02
C GLY A 77 -13.65 9.91 -12.67
N TRP A 78 -13.62 8.58 -12.68
CA TRP A 78 -14.80 7.72 -12.65
C TRP A 78 -14.88 6.94 -11.34
N ALA A 79 -16.05 6.99 -10.72
CA ALA A 79 -16.42 6.01 -9.70
C ALA A 79 -16.72 4.65 -10.34
N ASP A 80 -17.20 4.62 -11.59
CA ASP A 80 -17.37 3.42 -12.40
C ASP A 80 -17.04 3.77 -13.85
N VAL A 81 -15.94 3.20 -14.37
CA VAL A 81 -15.40 3.40 -15.72
C VAL A 81 -16.33 2.80 -16.77
N GLU A 82 -16.83 1.58 -16.54
CA GLU A 82 -17.67 0.85 -17.48
C GLU A 82 -19.03 1.54 -17.66
N GLN A 83 -19.61 2.04 -16.57
CA GLN A 83 -20.88 2.77 -16.55
C GLN A 83 -20.72 4.27 -16.77
N LYS A 84 -19.48 4.78 -16.87
CA LYS A 84 -19.18 6.22 -17.00
C LYS A 84 -19.84 7.06 -15.90
N ILE A 85 -19.78 6.58 -14.66
CA ILE A 85 -20.29 7.30 -13.49
C ILE A 85 -19.13 8.13 -12.92
N PRO A 86 -19.20 9.48 -12.95
CA PRO A 86 -18.14 10.31 -12.40
C PRO A 86 -18.07 10.19 -10.88
N VAL A 87 -16.92 10.50 -10.28
CA VAL A 87 -16.80 10.59 -8.81
C VAL A 87 -17.70 11.71 -8.27
N ARG A 88 -18.63 11.36 -7.39
CA ARG A 88 -19.57 12.26 -6.72
C ARG A 88 -19.24 12.45 -5.23
N PRO A 89 -19.74 13.50 -4.56
CA PRO A 89 -19.49 13.75 -3.13
C PRO A 89 -19.98 12.65 -2.19
N ASP A 90 -21.03 11.93 -2.59
CA ASP A 90 -21.71 10.88 -1.83
C ASP A 90 -21.06 9.50 -1.95
N HIS A 91 -20.08 9.33 -2.84
CA HIS A 91 -19.42 8.03 -2.98
C HIS A 91 -18.56 7.69 -1.77
N LEU A 92 -18.75 6.49 -1.26
CA LEU A 92 -17.89 5.87 -0.27
C LEU A 92 -16.59 5.39 -0.94
N PHE A 93 -15.47 5.75 -0.32
CA PHE A 93 -14.17 5.15 -0.59
C PHE A 93 -13.74 4.35 0.64
N GLN A 94 -13.24 3.14 0.42
CA GLN A 94 -12.70 2.30 1.50
C GLN A 94 -11.37 2.92 1.96
N ILE A 95 -11.28 3.38 3.21
CA ILE A 95 -10.12 4.15 3.67
C ILE A 95 -8.97 3.26 4.18
N GLY A 96 -9.16 1.94 4.12
CA GLY A 96 -8.19 0.93 4.54
C GLY A 96 -7.69 1.18 5.95
N SER A 97 -6.37 1.03 6.15
CA SER A 97 -5.74 1.14 7.46
C SER A 97 -5.88 2.49 8.19
N ILE A 98 -6.42 3.55 7.56
CA ILE A 98 -6.85 4.75 8.30
C ILE A 98 -7.94 4.38 9.35
N SER A 99 -8.69 3.30 9.11
CA SER A 99 -9.66 2.69 10.05
C SER A 99 -9.07 2.41 11.44
N LYS A 100 -7.75 2.19 11.54
CA LYS A 100 -7.05 1.98 12.82
C LYS A 100 -7.22 3.13 13.79
N MET A 101 -7.24 4.36 13.29
CA MET A 101 -7.52 5.54 14.11
C MET A 101 -8.92 5.42 14.74
N PHE A 102 -9.92 5.00 13.98
CA PHE A 102 -11.30 4.86 14.46
C PHE A 102 -11.43 3.76 15.51
N THR A 103 -10.77 2.62 15.29
CA THR A 103 -10.69 1.53 16.26
C THR A 103 -10.02 1.99 17.57
N ALA A 104 -8.90 2.70 17.47
CA ALA A 104 -8.20 3.23 18.64
C ALA A 104 -9.04 4.29 19.37
N LEU A 105 -9.70 5.20 18.66
CA LEU A 105 -10.61 6.19 19.25
C LEU A 105 -11.75 5.51 20.02
N ALA A 106 -12.37 4.47 19.44
CA ALA A 106 -13.40 3.69 20.11
C ALA A 106 -12.87 3.03 21.40
N ALA A 107 -11.67 2.43 21.35
CA ALA A 107 -11.01 1.87 22.53
C ALA A 107 -10.73 2.94 23.60
N TYR A 108 -10.29 4.13 23.20
CA TYR A 108 -10.02 5.24 24.13
C TYR A 108 -11.27 5.80 24.80
N THR A 109 -12.44 5.75 24.16
CA THR A 109 -13.71 6.07 24.87
C THR A 109 -14.02 5.05 25.97
N LEU A 110 -13.68 3.77 25.79
CA LEU A 110 -13.84 2.74 26.84
C LEU A 110 -12.80 2.90 27.96
N ILE A 111 -11.60 3.38 27.61
CA ILE A 111 -10.55 3.72 28.59
C ILE A 111 -10.98 4.93 29.44
N GLU A 112 -11.54 5.97 28.83
CA GLU A 112 -12.09 7.12 29.55
C GLU A 112 -13.23 6.70 30.51
N GLU A 113 -14.09 5.77 30.09
CA GLU A 113 -15.14 5.18 30.93
C GLU A 113 -14.60 4.29 32.06
N GLY A 114 -13.28 4.05 32.13
CA GLY A 114 -12.66 3.16 33.11
C GLY A 114 -12.99 1.68 32.90
N ARG A 115 -13.54 1.31 31.74
CA ARG A 115 -13.96 -0.07 31.41
C ARG A 115 -12.84 -0.89 30.80
N LEU A 116 -11.86 -0.24 30.19
CA LEU A 116 -10.70 -0.85 29.57
C LEU A 116 -9.44 -0.14 30.04
N SER A 117 -8.36 -0.88 30.25
CA SER A 117 -7.04 -0.29 30.55
C SER A 117 -6.13 -0.43 29.32
N PRO A 118 -5.29 0.57 28.98
CA PRO A 118 -4.20 0.39 28.02
C PRO A 118 -3.27 -0.78 28.36
N ASP A 119 -3.12 -1.07 29.66
CA ASP A 119 -2.28 -2.17 30.17
C ASP A 119 -3.05 -3.48 30.32
N ALA A 120 -4.33 -3.53 29.93
CA ALA A 120 -5.10 -4.76 29.96
C ALA A 120 -4.41 -5.80 29.08
N ARG A 121 -4.10 -6.97 29.66
CA ARG A 121 -3.50 -8.08 28.92
C ARG A 121 -4.54 -8.70 28.01
N MET A 122 -4.16 -8.94 26.76
CA MET A 122 -5.05 -9.47 25.73
C MET A 122 -5.68 -10.80 26.17
N GLN A 123 -4.89 -11.71 26.73
CA GLN A 123 -5.34 -13.01 27.24
C GLN A 123 -6.30 -12.94 28.45
N ASP A 124 -6.29 -11.83 29.20
CA ASP A 124 -7.18 -11.66 30.36
C ASP A 124 -8.56 -11.12 29.91
N VAL A 125 -8.64 -10.58 28.68
CA VAL A 125 -9.87 -10.01 28.09
C VAL A 125 -10.49 -10.94 27.04
N LEU A 126 -9.67 -11.67 26.27
CA LEU A 126 -10.10 -12.54 25.17
C LEU A 126 -9.95 -14.01 25.51
N GLU A 127 -11.06 -14.68 25.79
CA GLU A 127 -11.10 -16.13 25.94
C GLU A 127 -10.90 -16.85 24.60
N GLY A 128 -10.15 -17.95 24.59
CA GLY A 128 -9.98 -18.83 23.42
C GLY A 128 -8.96 -18.36 22.37
N ILE A 129 -8.25 -17.26 22.61
CA ILE A 129 -7.13 -16.81 21.78
C ILE A 129 -5.84 -16.98 22.57
N SER A 130 -4.81 -17.54 21.94
CA SER A 130 -3.49 -17.70 22.54
C SER A 130 -2.42 -17.36 21.52
N VAL A 131 -1.40 -16.64 21.99
CA VAL A 131 -0.24 -16.21 21.19
C VAL A 131 1.00 -16.77 21.86
N ARG A 132 1.73 -17.65 21.16
CA ARG A 132 3.00 -18.21 21.66
C ARG A 132 4.00 -17.09 21.88
N GLY A 133 4.52 -16.96 23.11
CA GLY A 133 5.45 -15.86 23.46
C GLY A 133 4.78 -14.48 23.58
N GLY A 134 3.44 -14.44 23.57
CA GLY A 134 2.64 -13.23 23.61
C GLY A 134 1.84 -13.05 24.91
N GLU A 135 2.19 -13.76 25.99
CA GLU A 135 1.44 -13.78 27.25
C GLU A 135 1.37 -12.40 27.93
N ALA A 136 2.35 -11.54 27.67
CA ALA A 136 2.42 -10.19 28.21
C ALA A 136 1.80 -9.11 27.30
N ILE A 137 1.26 -9.48 26.12
CA ILE A 137 0.73 -8.50 25.16
C ILE A 137 -0.40 -7.69 25.80
N THR A 138 -0.24 -6.37 25.81
CA THR A 138 -1.26 -5.41 26.28
C THR A 138 -2.04 -4.78 25.13
N LEU A 139 -3.18 -4.15 25.44
CA LEU A 139 -3.92 -3.33 24.47
C LEU A 139 -3.03 -2.26 23.84
N GLN A 140 -2.23 -1.55 24.63
CA GLN A 140 -1.39 -0.47 24.11
C GLN A 140 -0.32 -0.99 23.14
N GLN A 141 0.24 -2.18 23.39
CA GLN A 141 1.21 -2.80 22.48
C GLN A 141 0.57 -3.21 21.15
N LEU A 142 -0.69 -3.66 21.18
CA LEU A 142 -1.45 -3.93 19.95
C LEU A 142 -1.70 -2.64 19.16
N LEU A 143 -2.10 -1.56 19.84
CA LEU A 143 -2.35 -0.26 19.20
C LEU A 143 -1.08 0.41 18.67
N ASN A 144 0.08 0.12 19.26
CA ASN A 144 1.37 0.69 18.89
C ASN A 144 2.16 -0.16 17.89
N HIS A 145 1.65 -1.33 17.45
CA HIS A 145 2.40 -2.30 16.63
C HIS A 145 3.68 -2.80 17.30
N THR A 146 3.68 -2.94 18.63
CA THR A 146 4.83 -3.46 19.40
C THR A 146 4.54 -4.81 20.03
N ALA A 147 3.47 -5.49 19.60
CA ALA A 147 3.08 -6.79 20.11
C ALA A 147 3.86 -7.98 19.50
N GLY A 148 4.66 -7.75 18.44
CA GLY A 148 5.43 -8.79 17.77
C GLY A 148 4.62 -9.75 16.90
N LEU A 149 3.39 -9.40 16.55
CA LEU A 149 2.51 -10.25 15.74
C LEU A 149 2.82 -10.08 14.24
N PRO A 150 2.65 -11.14 13.42
CA PRO A 150 2.71 -11.01 11.97
C PRO A 150 1.71 -9.98 11.44
N ALA A 151 2.00 -9.41 10.28
CA ALA A 151 1.28 -8.31 9.68
C ALA A 151 -0.18 -8.68 9.36
N ASP A 152 -0.35 -9.69 8.51
CA ASP A 152 -1.63 -10.05 7.88
C ASP A 152 -2.10 -11.46 8.23
N SER A 153 -1.60 -12.04 9.31
CA SER A 153 -2.03 -13.37 9.75
C SER A 153 -3.50 -13.37 10.17
N SER A 154 -4.24 -14.42 9.80
CA SER A 154 -5.55 -14.70 10.40
C SER A 154 -5.40 -14.81 11.91
N ILE A 155 -6.42 -14.40 12.66
CA ILE A 155 -6.45 -14.58 14.13
C ILE A 155 -6.41 -16.06 14.56
N PHE A 156 -6.76 -16.98 13.65
CA PHE A 156 -6.66 -18.43 13.83
C PHE A 156 -5.85 -19.03 12.67
N PRO A 157 -4.54 -18.75 12.59
CA PRO A 157 -3.74 -19.20 11.48
C PRO A 157 -3.34 -20.66 11.66
N GLN A 158 -2.94 -21.33 10.58
CA GLN A 158 -2.43 -22.69 10.70
C GLN A 158 -1.11 -22.68 11.49
N GLY A 159 -1.07 -23.41 12.61
CA GLY A 159 0.06 -23.41 13.55
C GLY A 159 -0.10 -22.48 14.75
N GLY A 160 -1.17 -21.68 14.82
CA GLY A 160 -1.42 -20.72 15.90
C GLY A 160 -0.63 -19.41 15.74
N LEU A 161 -1.02 -18.38 16.49
CA LEU A 161 -0.33 -17.08 16.49
C LEU A 161 0.92 -17.13 17.38
N TRP A 162 1.90 -16.28 17.08
CA TRP A 162 3.12 -16.10 17.87
C TRP A 162 3.52 -14.62 17.95
N SER A 163 4.36 -14.32 18.92
CA SER A 163 5.13 -13.08 18.96
C SER A 163 6.55 -13.36 18.46
N GLY A 164 7.01 -12.62 17.44
CA GLY A 164 8.37 -12.74 16.87
C GLY A 164 9.46 -12.10 17.72
N PHE A 165 9.09 -11.26 18.70
CA PHE A 165 10.00 -10.63 19.65
C PHE A 165 9.28 -10.40 20.99
N THR A 166 10.03 -9.98 22.02
CA THR A 166 9.44 -9.64 23.32
C THR A 166 8.47 -8.46 23.17
N PRO A 167 7.17 -8.60 23.52
CA PRO A 167 6.21 -7.50 23.37
C PRO A 167 6.71 -6.20 24.02
N GLY A 168 6.71 -5.12 23.23
CA GLY A 168 7.21 -3.80 23.61
C GLY A 168 8.68 -3.53 23.26
N SER A 169 9.48 -4.53 22.87
CA SER A 169 10.91 -4.31 22.58
C SER A 169 11.17 -3.70 21.20
N ASN A 170 10.33 -4.03 20.22
CA ASN A 170 10.50 -3.67 18.81
C ASN A 170 9.15 -3.25 18.21
N TRP A 171 9.20 -2.74 16.98
CA TRP A 171 8.04 -2.34 16.20
C TRP A 171 7.91 -3.21 14.96
N SER A 172 6.70 -3.72 14.71
CA SER A 172 6.34 -4.38 13.45
C SER A 172 4.85 -4.25 13.20
N TYR A 173 4.49 -3.62 12.08
CA TYR A 173 3.11 -3.36 11.71
C TYR A 173 2.25 -4.64 11.71
N SER A 174 1.10 -4.61 12.39
CA SER A 174 0.18 -5.75 12.48
C SER A 174 -1.29 -5.39 12.35
N ASN A 175 -1.92 -5.85 11.26
CA ASN A 175 -3.38 -5.89 11.13
C ASN A 175 -3.98 -6.89 12.13
N ALA A 176 -3.35 -8.05 12.33
CA ALA A 176 -3.77 -9.01 13.36
C ALA A 176 -3.78 -8.37 14.76
N GLY A 177 -2.81 -7.51 15.07
CA GLY A 177 -2.77 -6.74 16.31
C GLY A 177 -3.97 -5.82 16.48
N TYR A 178 -4.36 -5.10 15.43
CA TYR A 178 -5.56 -4.26 15.46
C TYR A 178 -6.86 -5.06 15.53
N ASP A 179 -6.93 -6.21 14.87
CA ASP A 179 -8.07 -7.11 14.98
C ASP A 179 -8.25 -7.61 16.42
N LEU A 180 -7.15 -7.93 17.12
CA LEU A 180 -7.18 -8.29 18.54
C LEU A 180 -7.58 -7.09 19.42
N ALA A 181 -7.04 -5.89 19.19
CA ALA A 181 -7.42 -4.68 19.94
C ALA A 181 -8.90 -4.34 19.77
N GLY A 182 -9.43 -4.48 18.56
CA GLY A 182 -10.85 -4.30 18.27
C GLY A 182 -11.73 -5.35 18.94
N ARG A 183 -11.27 -6.61 19.02
CA ARG A 183 -11.95 -7.68 19.77
C ARG A 183 -11.93 -7.43 21.28
N MET A 184 -10.83 -6.94 21.85
CA MET A 184 -10.78 -6.54 23.26
C MET A 184 -11.81 -5.44 23.54
N SER A 185 -11.88 -4.45 22.65
CA SER A 185 -12.87 -3.38 22.72
C SER A 185 -14.30 -3.92 22.62
N ALA A 186 -14.55 -4.89 21.73
CA ALA A 186 -15.86 -5.52 21.56
C ALA A 186 -16.28 -6.33 22.79
N ALA A 187 -15.38 -7.12 23.37
CA ALA A 187 -15.62 -7.91 24.57
C ALA A 187 -16.03 -7.04 25.76
N VAL A 188 -15.31 -5.94 25.97
CA VAL A 188 -15.59 -4.99 27.06
C VAL A 188 -16.79 -4.11 26.74
N GLY A 189 -16.93 -3.69 25.48
CA GLY A 189 -17.95 -2.78 24.99
C GLY A 189 -19.35 -3.39 24.91
N GLY A 190 -19.43 -4.71 24.71
CA GLY A 190 -20.69 -5.47 24.59
C GLY A 190 -21.32 -5.43 23.19
N ALA A 191 -20.56 -5.04 22.15
CA ALA A 191 -21.02 -4.96 20.76
C ALA A 191 -19.84 -5.22 19.80
N PRO A 192 -20.08 -5.67 18.56
CA PRO A 192 -19.04 -5.76 17.53
C PRO A 192 -18.28 -4.44 17.35
N ASN A 193 -16.99 -4.54 17.00
CA ASN A 193 -16.12 -3.36 16.93
C ASN A 193 -16.66 -2.28 15.98
N PHE A 194 -17.17 -2.65 14.80
CA PHE A 194 -17.72 -1.68 13.86
C PHE A 194 -18.94 -0.93 14.43
N GLU A 195 -19.76 -1.56 15.28
CA GLU A 195 -20.87 -0.88 15.97
C GLU A 195 -20.35 0.09 17.03
N LEU A 196 -19.26 -0.26 17.73
CA LEU A 196 -18.60 0.64 18.67
C LEU A 196 -18.02 1.86 17.94
N VAL A 197 -17.34 1.66 16.81
CA VAL A 197 -16.81 2.75 15.96
C VAL A 197 -17.93 3.67 15.48
N ASP A 198 -19.05 3.10 14.99
CA ASP A 198 -20.20 3.89 14.55
C ASP A 198 -20.79 4.73 15.69
N ALA A 199 -21.08 4.11 16.83
CA ALA A 199 -21.75 4.77 17.95
C ALA A 199 -20.86 5.79 18.69
N ARG A 200 -19.58 5.48 18.86
CA ARG A 200 -18.66 6.23 19.72
C ARG A 200 -17.81 7.23 18.95
N VAL A 201 -17.65 7.06 17.63
CA VAL A 201 -16.82 7.93 16.81
C VAL A 201 -17.64 8.58 15.69
N LEU A 202 -18.15 7.81 14.73
CA LEU A 202 -18.79 8.40 13.53
C LEU A 202 -20.01 9.27 13.88
N LYS A 203 -20.96 8.73 14.66
CA LYS A 203 -22.16 9.46 15.07
C LYS A 203 -21.85 10.66 15.98
N LYS A 204 -20.84 10.53 16.84
CA LYS A 204 -20.40 11.63 17.74
C LYS A 204 -19.81 12.79 16.96
N LEU A 205 -19.01 12.50 15.93
CA LEU A 205 -18.44 13.51 15.04
C LEU A 205 -19.44 14.05 14.02
N GLY A 206 -20.57 13.36 13.79
CA GLY A 206 -21.54 13.72 12.75
C GLY A 206 -21.15 13.24 11.36
N MET A 207 -20.29 12.23 11.25
CA MET A 207 -19.89 11.56 10.00
C MET A 207 -21.00 10.63 9.50
N THR A 208 -22.15 11.22 9.16
CA THR A 208 -23.41 10.51 8.86
C THR A 208 -23.47 9.90 7.45
N ASN A 209 -22.50 10.19 6.58
CA ASN A 209 -22.42 9.65 5.23
C ASN A 209 -21.35 8.56 5.09
N SER A 210 -20.69 8.19 6.19
CA SER A 210 -19.67 7.15 6.27
C SER A 210 -20.25 5.89 6.91
N VAL A 211 -19.54 4.77 6.77
CA VAL A 211 -19.91 3.49 7.38
C VAL A 211 -18.69 2.89 8.07
N SER A 212 -18.91 2.21 9.19
CA SER A 212 -17.85 1.61 10.01
C SER A 212 -17.48 0.19 9.60
N ALA A 213 -18.22 -0.41 8.67
CA ALA A 213 -17.94 -1.70 8.08
C ALA A 213 -18.33 -1.70 6.59
N MET A 214 -17.69 -2.57 5.82
CA MET A 214 -17.98 -2.77 4.40
C MET A 214 -18.87 -3.98 4.23
N PHE A 215 -20.13 -3.72 3.89
CA PHE A 215 -21.09 -4.77 3.57
C PHE A 215 -21.67 -4.56 2.17
N VAL A 216 -21.93 -5.67 1.48
CA VAL A 216 -22.54 -5.70 0.15
C VAL A 216 -23.87 -4.95 0.10
N ALA A 217 -24.57 -4.84 1.23
CA ALA A 217 -25.81 -4.07 1.36
C ALA A 217 -25.64 -2.58 1.02
N ASP A 218 -24.46 -2.00 1.31
CA ASP A 218 -24.15 -0.60 1.00
C ASP A 218 -23.50 -0.42 -0.38
N ARG A 219 -23.25 -1.51 -1.15
CA ARG A 219 -22.50 -1.49 -2.41
C ARG A 219 -22.89 -0.36 -3.39
N PRO A 220 -24.18 -0.02 -3.61
CA PRO A 220 -24.55 1.07 -4.52
C PRO A 220 -23.98 2.45 -4.15
N ARG A 221 -23.51 2.64 -2.91
CA ARG A 221 -22.90 3.89 -2.42
C ARG A 221 -21.40 3.96 -2.69
N TYR A 222 -20.74 2.85 -2.99
CA TYR A 222 -19.28 2.82 -3.18
C TYR A 222 -18.90 3.18 -4.61
N ALA A 223 -17.71 3.76 -4.78
CA ALA A 223 -17.05 3.69 -6.07
C ALA A 223 -16.74 2.21 -6.40
N GLN A 224 -16.84 1.83 -7.67
CA GLN A 224 -16.38 0.53 -8.13
C GLN A 224 -14.85 0.48 -8.00
N GLY A 225 -14.39 -0.60 -7.38
CA GLY A 225 -12.97 -0.91 -7.21
C GLY A 225 -12.30 -1.40 -8.49
N TYR A 226 -11.00 -1.12 -8.66
CA TYR A 226 -10.23 -1.59 -9.81
C TYR A 226 -8.90 -2.22 -9.41
N GLU A 227 -8.47 -3.22 -10.17
CA GLU A 227 -7.16 -3.88 -10.04
C GLU A 227 -6.49 -3.99 -11.41
N PRO A 228 -5.16 -4.19 -11.48
CA PRO A 228 -4.51 -4.47 -12.75
C PRO A 228 -5.15 -5.67 -13.44
N ALA A 229 -5.33 -5.59 -14.75
CA ALA A 229 -5.97 -6.62 -15.56
C ALA A 229 -5.24 -7.97 -15.50
N LEU A 230 -3.94 -7.96 -15.16
CA LEU A 230 -3.11 -9.14 -14.96
C LEU A 230 -2.50 -9.08 -13.56
N THR A 231 -3.05 -9.86 -12.64
CA THR A 231 -2.63 -9.92 -11.22
C THR A 231 -1.50 -10.91 -10.96
N ASP A 232 -1.07 -11.64 -12.00
CA ASP A 232 -0.05 -12.69 -11.94
C ASP A 232 1.38 -12.17 -12.15
N ARG A 233 1.57 -10.86 -12.36
CA ARG A 233 2.84 -10.28 -12.82
C ARG A 233 3.09 -8.87 -12.28
N LEU A 234 4.31 -8.39 -12.48
CA LEU A 234 4.66 -6.99 -12.23
C LEU A 234 4.03 -6.10 -13.30
N ASN A 235 3.20 -5.13 -12.88
CA ASN A 235 2.51 -4.24 -13.79
C ASN A 235 3.28 -2.93 -14.01
N LEU A 236 3.36 -2.48 -15.26
CA LEU A 236 3.85 -1.13 -15.58
C LEU A 236 2.77 -0.08 -15.32
N ARG A 237 3.21 1.16 -15.14
CA ARG A 237 2.34 2.33 -14.97
C ARG A 237 2.33 3.19 -16.26
N PRO A 238 1.16 3.67 -16.71
CA PRO A 238 -0.18 3.32 -16.24
C PRO A 238 -0.51 1.85 -16.57
N ALA A 239 -1.16 1.14 -15.64
CA ALA A 239 -1.58 -0.24 -15.85
C ALA A 239 -2.96 -0.28 -16.54
N THR A 240 -3.21 -1.31 -17.34
CA THR A 240 -4.58 -1.62 -17.77
C THR A 240 -5.33 -2.18 -16.57
N MET A 241 -6.50 -1.63 -16.26
CA MET A 241 -7.29 -2.00 -15.08
C MET A 241 -8.54 -2.79 -15.45
N THR A 242 -9.04 -3.59 -14.52
CA THR A 242 -10.33 -4.30 -14.57
C THR A 242 -11.09 -4.07 -13.27
N PRO A 243 -12.44 -4.09 -13.27
CA PRO A 243 -13.22 -4.03 -12.04
C PRO A 243 -12.86 -5.16 -11.08
N THR A 244 -12.49 -4.82 -9.84
CA THR A 244 -12.26 -5.78 -8.76
C THR A 244 -13.59 -6.32 -8.26
N PRO A 245 -13.71 -7.63 -7.97
CA PRO A 245 -14.92 -8.15 -7.36
C PRO A 245 -15.06 -7.67 -5.90
N TRP A 246 -16.28 -7.65 -5.40
CA TRP A 246 -16.59 -7.10 -4.08
C TRP A 246 -16.10 -7.98 -2.93
N VAL A 247 -15.75 -7.33 -1.81
CA VAL A 247 -15.35 -7.96 -0.56
C VAL A 247 -16.05 -7.28 0.61
N ASP A 248 -16.67 -8.08 1.47
CA ASP A 248 -17.16 -7.64 2.77
C ASP A 248 -16.01 -7.67 3.79
N SER A 249 -15.98 -6.69 4.70
CA SER A 249 -15.06 -6.72 5.82
C SER A 249 -15.55 -5.81 6.95
N ASP A 250 -15.51 -6.37 8.15
CA ASP A 250 -15.76 -5.74 9.45
C ASP A 250 -14.49 -5.73 10.32
N SER A 251 -13.32 -5.97 9.71
CA SER A 251 -12.02 -6.00 10.41
C SER A 251 -11.75 -4.66 11.10
N PRO A 252 -11.42 -4.66 12.41
CA PRO A 252 -10.95 -3.47 13.12
C PRO A 252 -9.71 -2.80 12.51
N ALA A 253 -8.96 -3.53 11.67
CA ALA A 253 -7.76 -3.01 11.03
C ALA A 253 -8.04 -2.18 9.75
N GLY A 254 -9.22 -2.30 9.11
CA GLY A 254 -9.38 -1.75 7.75
C GLY A 254 -10.80 -1.63 7.18
N SER A 255 -11.86 -1.61 8.01
CA SER A 255 -13.25 -1.73 7.54
C SER A 255 -14.04 -0.43 7.34
N VAL A 256 -13.51 0.73 7.70
CA VAL A 256 -14.22 2.00 7.54
C VAL A 256 -14.24 2.41 6.06
N ALA A 257 -15.38 2.92 5.60
CA ALA A 257 -15.49 3.61 4.33
C ALA A 257 -16.12 4.99 4.54
N ALA A 258 -15.55 6.01 3.91
CA ALA A 258 -15.91 7.39 4.17
C ALA A 258 -16.08 8.19 2.87
N THR A 259 -16.89 9.25 2.97
CA THR A 259 -16.95 10.29 1.94
C THR A 259 -15.89 11.36 2.22
N ALA A 260 -15.50 12.12 1.20
CA ALA A 260 -14.59 13.25 1.40
C ALA A 260 -15.19 14.33 2.33
N GLY A 261 -16.51 14.48 2.34
CA GLY A 261 -17.21 15.41 3.23
C GLY A 261 -17.03 15.04 4.71
N ASP A 262 -17.24 13.77 5.04
CA ASP A 262 -17.05 13.29 6.41
C ASP A 262 -15.58 13.23 6.81
N MET A 263 -14.67 12.95 5.88
CA MET A 263 -13.23 13.08 6.16
C MET A 263 -12.82 14.52 6.44
N ALA A 264 -13.50 15.54 5.89
CA ALA A 264 -13.27 16.93 6.28
C ALA A 264 -13.54 17.16 7.78
N ILE A 265 -14.62 16.54 8.30
CA ILE A 265 -14.99 16.58 9.72
C ILE A 265 -13.90 15.88 10.55
N PHE A 266 -13.51 14.68 10.14
CA PHE A 266 -12.50 13.90 10.83
C PHE A 266 -11.13 14.59 10.88
N LEU A 267 -10.69 15.20 9.78
CA LEU A 267 -9.42 15.94 9.74
C LEU A 267 -9.41 17.14 10.69
N ARG A 268 -10.53 17.85 10.82
CA ARG A 268 -10.64 18.94 11.81
C ARG A 268 -10.66 18.43 13.24
N PHE A 269 -11.32 17.31 13.49
CA PHE A 269 -11.23 16.62 14.77
C PHE A 269 -9.78 16.27 15.11
N LEU A 270 -9.01 15.70 14.16
CA LEU A 270 -7.58 15.40 14.38
C LEU A 270 -6.72 16.65 14.62
N LEU A 271 -7.03 17.78 13.96
CA LEU A 271 -6.39 19.07 14.25
C LEU A 271 -6.64 19.52 15.70
N GLY A 272 -7.86 19.34 16.20
CA GLY A 272 -8.21 19.60 17.60
C GLY A 272 -7.52 18.65 18.57
N VAL A 273 -7.49 17.35 18.28
CA VAL A 273 -6.76 16.36 19.08
C VAL A 273 -5.27 16.71 19.16
N ALA A 274 -4.67 17.20 18.07
CA ALA A 274 -3.29 17.68 18.06
C ALA A 274 -3.07 18.92 18.95
N ASP A 275 -4.10 19.72 19.19
CA ASP A 275 -4.10 20.83 20.17
C ASP A 275 -4.49 20.38 21.59
N GLY A 276 -4.73 19.08 21.79
CA GLY A 276 -5.16 18.51 23.06
C GLY A 276 -6.66 18.66 23.35
N GLU A 277 -7.48 18.89 22.32
CA GLU A 277 -8.93 19.00 22.41
C GLU A 277 -9.61 17.67 22.03
N GLY A 278 -10.43 17.12 22.92
CA GLY A 278 -11.12 15.84 22.71
C GLY A 278 -12.43 15.92 21.92
N GLY A 279 -12.93 17.14 21.73
CA GLY A 279 -14.13 17.42 20.95
C GLY A 279 -15.35 16.62 21.41
N ALA A 280 -16.07 16.02 20.45
CA ALA A 280 -17.29 15.25 20.73
C ALA A 280 -17.03 13.77 21.10
N VAL A 281 -15.79 13.29 21.01
CA VAL A 281 -15.45 11.86 21.15
C VAL A 281 -15.08 11.52 22.59
N PHE A 282 -14.20 12.32 23.21
CA PHE A 282 -13.74 12.15 24.59
C PHE A 282 -13.29 13.50 25.17
N SER A 283 -12.81 13.53 26.42
CA SER A 283 -12.28 14.73 27.07
C SER A 283 -10.90 15.15 26.57
N ASP A 284 -10.50 16.39 26.87
CA ASP A 284 -9.17 16.93 26.54
C ASP A 284 -8.02 16.19 27.23
N ASP A 285 -8.25 15.62 28.42
CA ASP A 285 -7.27 14.75 29.08
C ASP A 285 -7.03 13.48 28.27
N THR A 286 -8.12 12.83 27.84
CA THR A 286 -8.06 11.66 26.97
C THR A 286 -7.42 11.99 25.62
N ALA A 287 -7.66 13.18 25.06
CA ALA A 287 -7.02 13.64 23.82
C ALA A 287 -5.50 13.72 23.93
N LYS A 288 -5.00 14.32 25.01
CA LYS A 288 -3.56 14.41 25.30
C LYS A 288 -2.94 13.03 25.48
N ARG A 289 -3.64 12.12 26.17
CA ARG A 289 -3.22 10.73 26.34
C ARG A 289 -3.27 9.93 25.03
N PHE A 290 -4.19 10.23 24.13
CA PHE A 290 -4.31 9.56 22.83
C PHE A 290 -3.11 9.82 21.93
N LEU A 291 -2.51 11.01 22.02
CA LEU A 291 -1.26 11.34 21.33
C LEU A 291 -0.04 11.37 22.28
N ALA A 292 -0.11 10.79 23.48
CA ALA A 292 1.06 10.67 24.32
C ALA A 292 1.94 9.50 23.88
N ASP A 293 3.25 9.61 24.11
CA ASP A 293 4.22 8.51 24.11
C ASP A 293 4.10 7.51 22.92
N PRO A 294 4.22 7.97 21.67
CA PRO A 294 4.21 7.06 20.53
C PRO A 294 5.43 6.13 20.60
N ALA A 295 5.29 4.90 20.12
CA ALA A 295 6.41 3.98 19.96
C ALA A 295 7.33 4.44 18.82
N GLU A 296 8.61 4.05 18.89
CA GLU A 296 9.49 4.06 17.71
C GLU A 296 8.85 3.23 16.59
N GLY A 297 8.90 3.73 15.36
CA GLY A 297 8.26 3.14 14.18
C GLY A 297 9.23 2.34 13.32
N TRP A 298 9.04 2.43 12.00
CA TRP A 298 9.80 1.67 10.99
C TRP A 298 11.15 2.28 10.62
N GLY A 299 11.54 3.41 11.21
CA GLY A 299 12.79 4.08 10.88
C GLY A 299 13.11 5.27 11.79
N PRO A 300 14.33 5.83 11.70
CA PRO A 300 14.75 6.94 12.53
C PRO A 300 13.82 8.15 12.41
N GLY A 301 13.28 8.62 13.53
CA GLY A 301 12.37 9.78 13.58
C GLY A 301 10.92 9.47 13.17
N GLU A 302 10.62 8.24 12.78
CA GLU A 302 9.27 7.77 12.50
C GLU A 302 8.68 7.18 13.77
N HIS A 303 7.49 7.63 14.17
CA HIS A 303 6.83 7.12 15.38
C HIS A 303 5.40 6.66 15.08
N TYR A 304 4.87 5.78 15.92
CA TYR A 304 3.51 5.27 15.78
C TYR A 304 2.81 5.10 17.12
N GLY A 305 1.55 5.51 17.21
CA GLY A 305 0.70 5.19 18.34
C GLY A 305 -0.78 5.37 18.01
N ASN A 306 -1.63 4.46 18.51
CA ASN A 306 -3.09 4.59 18.44
C ASN A 306 -3.64 4.85 17.02
N GLY A 307 -3.01 4.25 16.01
CA GLY A 307 -3.45 4.36 14.63
C GLY A 307 -2.92 5.61 13.94
N VAL A 308 -2.05 6.38 14.59
CA VAL A 308 -1.50 7.64 14.11
C VAL A 308 0.01 7.51 14.00
N ALA A 309 0.52 7.62 12.77
CA ALA A 309 1.95 7.77 12.52
C ALA A 309 2.37 9.24 12.70
N ARG A 310 3.62 9.45 13.08
CA ARG A 310 4.30 10.75 13.05
C ARG A 310 5.50 10.64 12.16
N VAL A 311 5.50 11.47 11.12
CA VAL A 311 6.51 11.45 10.07
C VAL A 311 7.09 12.84 9.90
N GLU A 312 8.37 12.93 9.54
CA GLU A 312 8.98 14.18 9.10
C GLU A 312 8.99 14.24 7.57
N VAL A 313 8.39 15.28 6.99
CA VAL A 313 8.41 15.54 5.55
C VAL A 313 8.95 16.94 5.32
N ASP A 314 10.08 17.03 4.62
CA ASP A 314 10.75 18.27 4.26
C ASP A 314 10.99 19.18 5.49
N GLY A 315 11.45 18.59 6.61
CA GLY A 315 11.76 19.27 7.87
C GLY A 315 10.54 19.61 8.73
N ARG A 316 9.37 19.02 8.45
CA ARG A 316 8.13 19.27 9.20
C ARG A 316 7.47 17.99 9.69
N ASN A 317 6.96 18.06 10.92
CA ASN A 317 6.24 16.95 11.55
C ASN A 317 4.77 16.93 11.11
N TYR A 318 4.31 15.76 10.68
CA TYR A 318 2.92 15.51 10.33
C TYR A 318 2.36 14.38 11.19
N LEU A 319 1.07 14.49 11.55
CA LEU A 319 0.29 13.29 11.86
C LEU A 319 -0.16 12.66 10.54
N HIS A 320 -0.04 11.34 10.43
CA HIS A 320 -0.16 10.64 9.17
C HIS A 320 -0.80 9.26 9.33
N HIS A 321 -1.48 8.79 8.29
CA HIS A 321 -1.67 7.36 8.04
C HIS A 321 -2.03 7.11 6.57
N THR A 322 -1.66 5.94 6.04
CA THR A 322 -2.13 5.47 4.71
C THR A 322 -3.16 4.35 4.83
N GLY A 323 -3.91 4.11 3.77
CA GLY A 323 -4.85 3.01 3.67
C GLY A 323 -4.62 2.21 2.39
N GLY A 324 -4.63 0.88 2.51
CA GLY A 324 -4.68 -0.03 1.38
C GLY A 324 -5.80 -1.04 1.57
N MET A 325 -6.57 -1.24 0.52
CA MET A 325 -7.60 -2.27 0.41
C MET A 325 -7.44 -3.00 -0.92
N VAL A 326 -8.11 -4.15 -1.07
CA VAL A 326 -8.23 -4.87 -2.35
C VAL A 326 -8.69 -3.99 -3.50
N SER A 327 -9.26 -2.81 -3.25
CA SER A 327 -9.69 -1.94 -4.34
C SER A 327 -9.59 -0.45 -4.07
N PHE A 328 -8.89 -0.05 -3.00
CA PHE A 328 -8.73 1.35 -2.66
C PHE A 328 -7.35 1.66 -2.07
N CYS A 329 -6.86 2.86 -2.35
CA CYS A 329 -5.64 3.41 -1.79
C CYS A 329 -5.91 4.81 -1.25
N SER A 330 -5.55 5.05 0.00
CA SER A 330 -5.84 6.31 0.70
C SER A 330 -4.61 6.84 1.45
N SER A 331 -4.64 8.12 1.76
CA SER A 331 -3.65 8.80 2.61
C SER A 331 -4.32 9.96 3.33
N LEU A 332 -3.84 10.28 4.53
CA LEU A 332 -4.07 11.56 5.16
C LEU A 332 -2.79 12.14 5.75
N HIS A 333 -2.75 13.46 5.84
CA HIS A 333 -1.72 14.21 6.56
C HIS A 333 -2.38 15.36 7.31
N VAL A 334 -1.87 15.65 8.51
CA VAL A 334 -2.22 16.81 9.33
C VAL A 334 -0.91 17.51 9.66
N ASP A 335 -0.79 18.80 9.35
CA ASP A 335 0.27 19.68 9.85
C ASP A 335 -0.32 20.49 11.02
N PRO A 336 -0.11 20.06 12.29
CA PRO A 336 -0.68 20.74 13.44
C PRO A 336 -0.12 22.15 13.62
N ALA A 337 1.14 22.37 13.24
CA ALA A 337 1.79 23.67 13.40
C ALA A 337 1.16 24.72 12.48
N ALA A 338 0.85 24.34 11.23
CA ALA A 338 0.16 25.21 10.28
C ALA A 338 -1.37 25.21 10.44
N GLY A 339 -1.94 24.25 11.18
CA GLY A 339 -3.39 24.14 11.37
C GLY A 339 -4.13 23.68 10.12
N VAL A 340 -3.49 22.84 9.30
CA VAL A 340 -4.02 22.38 8.00
C VAL A 340 -3.96 20.86 7.89
N ALA A 341 -4.87 20.29 7.11
CA ALA A 341 -4.93 18.85 6.92
C ALA A 341 -5.49 18.46 5.55
N ALA A 342 -5.15 17.27 5.09
CA ALA A 342 -5.58 16.73 3.81
C ALA A 342 -5.86 15.22 3.87
N PHE A 343 -6.83 14.77 3.09
CA PHE A 343 -7.13 13.37 2.83
C PHE A 343 -7.33 13.16 1.33
N ALA A 344 -6.87 12.02 0.82
CA ALA A 344 -7.11 11.60 -0.54
C ALA A 344 -7.37 10.10 -0.62
N SER A 345 -8.23 9.68 -1.53
CA SER A 345 -8.50 8.27 -1.81
C SER A 345 -8.81 8.01 -3.28
N THR A 346 -8.33 6.89 -3.80
CA THR A 346 -8.57 6.42 -5.17
C THR A 346 -9.04 4.96 -5.15
N ASN A 347 -9.87 4.58 -6.12
CA ASN A 347 -10.49 3.26 -6.25
C ASN A 347 -9.59 2.25 -7.00
N ILE A 348 -8.34 2.08 -6.52
CA ILE A 348 -7.39 1.09 -7.05
C ILE A 348 -6.85 0.12 -5.99
N HIS A 349 -6.58 -1.11 -6.40
CA HIS A 349 -6.01 -2.19 -5.59
C HIS A 349 -4.66 -1.80 -4.98
N TYR A 350 -4.47 -2.13 -3.70
CA TYR A 350 -3.27 -1.74 -2.95
C TYR A 350 -1.95 -2.26 -3.55
N ALA A 351 -1.96 -3.45 -4.16
CA ALA A 351 -0.81 -4.08 -4.81
C ALA A 351 -0.24 -3.29 -6.00
N VAL A 352 -0.92 -2.26 -6.51
CA VAL A 352 -0.34 -1.30 -7.48
C VAL A 352 0.82 -0.50 -6.86
N GLY A 353 0.96 -0.50 -5.53
CA GLY A 353 2.03 0.24 -4.84
C GLY A 353 1.81 1.75 -4.80
N TYR A 354 0.58 2.21 -5.04
CA TYR A 354 0.22 3.62 -4.95
C TYR A 354 -0.37 3.98 -3.59
N ARG A 355 0.02 5.15 -3.06
CA ARG A 355 -0.70 5.86 -1.99
C ARG A 355 -0.67 7.34 -2.34
N PRO A 356 -1.78 8.09 -2.18
CA PRO A 356 -1.84 9.51 -2.56
C PRO A 356 -1.13 10.43 -1.55
N ARG A 357 0.06 10.03 -1.07
CA ARG A 357 0.86 10.78 -0.08
C ARG A 357 1.25 12.15 -0.60
N ASP A 358 1.86 12.21 -1.78
CA ASP A 358 2.30 13.47 -2.40
C ASP A 358 1.15 14.47 -2.58
N ILE A 359 -0.05 13.99 -2.89
CA ILE A 359 -1.25 14.82 -3.03
C ILE A 359 -1.67 15.40 -1.68
N THR A 360 -1.70 14.57 -0.63
CA THR A 360 -2.08 15.03 0.71
C THR A 360 -1.05 15.99 1.32
N VAL A 361 0.25 15.70 1.15
CA VAL A 361 1.32 16.63 1.57
C VAL A 361 1.17 17.94 0.82
N TYR A 362 1.11 17.91 -0.52
CA TYR A 362 0.96 19.12 -1.33
C TYR A 362 -0.29 19.94 -0.96
N GLY A 363 -1.40 19.27 -0.63
CA GLY A 363 -2.60 19.92 -0.11
C GLY A 363 -2.34 20.72 1.18
N CYS A 364 -1.64 20.13 2.15
CA CYS A 364 -1.21 20.82 3.36
C CYS A 364 -0.27 21.98 3.04
N GLU A 365 0.74 21.77 2.18
CA GLU A 365 1.71 22.81 1.87
C GLU A 365 1.09 24.02 1.15
N LEU A 366 0.10 23.79 0.29
CA LEU A 366 -0.66 24.84 -0.38
C LEU A 366 -1.45 25.69 0.61
N LEU A 367 -2.14 25.09 1.58
CA LEU A 367 -2.90 25.84 2.59
C LEU A 367 -1.96 26.56 3.56
N ARG A 368 -0.87 25.90 3.96
CA ARG A 368 0.20 26.52 4.76
C ARG A 368 0.79 27.74 4.07
N ALA A 369 1.10 27.68 2.78
CA ALA A 369 1.63 28.82 2.05
C ALA A 369 0.67 30.02 2.09
N ILE A 370 -0.65 29.77 2.11
CA ILE A 370 -1.65 30.83 2.26
C ILE A 370 -1.59 31.45 3.65
N SER A 371 -1.53 30.65 4.72
CA SER A 371 -1.50 31.16 6.10
C SER A 371 -0.18 31.88 6.43
N GLU A 372 0.94 31.43 5.85
CA GLU A 372 2.26 32.02 6.02
C GLU A 372 2.55 33.17 5.05
N GLY A 373 1.64 33.45 4.10
CA GLY A 373 1.82 34.51 3.09
C GLY A 373 2.93 34.22 2.06
N GLY A 374 3.28 32.95 1.88
CA GLY A 374 4.31 32.48 0.95
C GLY A 374 3.79 32.15 -0.45
N ASP A 375 4.71 31.76 -1.32
CA ASP A 375 4.39 31.27 -2.66
C ASP A 375 3.89 29.81 -2.62
N ALA A 376 3.05 29.46 -3.58
CA ALA A 376 2.61 28.07 -3.74
C ALA A 376 3.82 27.18 -4.08
N PRO A 377 4.00 26.04 -3.39
CA PRO A 377 5.09 25.12 -3.67
C PRO A 377 4.94 24.49 -5.05
N THR A 378 6.08 24.00 -5.57
CA THR A 378 6.10 23.18 -6.78
C THR A 378 5.84 21.72 -6.38
N PRO A 379 4.88 21.02 -7.01
CA PRO A 379 4.59 19.64 -6.66
C PRO A 379 5.75 18.72 -7.06
N LYS A 380 5.93 17.63 -6.30
CA LYS A 380 6.93 16.58 -6.62
C LYS A 380 6.57 15.90 -7.95
N PRO A 381 7.55 15.47 -8.76
CA PRO A 381 7.29 14.70 -9.96
C PRO A 381 6.50 13.41 -9.67
N THR A 382 5.49 13.15 -10.49
CA THR A 382 4.56 12.01 -10.36
C THR A 382 5.08 10.71 -10.97
N LYS A 383 6.03 10.82 -11.92
CA LYS A 383 6.72 9.69 -12.54
C LYS A 383 8.05 9.46 -11.86
N PRO A 384 8.36 8.23 -11.47
CA PRO A 384 9.70 7.90 -11.01
C PRO A 384 10.68 8.03 -12.18
N VAL A 385 11.76 8.75 -11.91
CA VAL A 385 12.91 8.89 -12.80
C VAL A 385 13.93 7.84 -12.42
N ILE A 386 14.47 7.11 -13.39
CA ILE A 386 15.63 6.24 -13.17
C ILE A 386 16.88 7.11 -13.34
N ALA A 387 17.36 7.66 -12.23
CA ALA A 387 18.65 8.34 -12.21
C ALA A 387 19.74 7.39 -12.75
N ASP A 388 20.58 7.93 -13.64
CA ASP A 388 21.68 7.22 -14.29
C ASP A 388 21.25 5.90 -14.95
N ALA A 389 20.11 5.89 -15.66
CA ALA A 389 19.59 4.69 -16.34
C ALA A 389 20.65 3.94 -17.17
N GLY A 390 21.64 4.64 -17.72
CA GLY A 390 22.78 4.04 -18.44
C GLY A 390 23.53 2.96 -17.66
N LYS A 391 23.57 3.02 -16.32
CA LYS A 391 24.25 2.01 -15.50
C LYS A 391 23.59 0.63 -15.53
N PHE A 392 22.31 0.57 -15.92
CA PHE A 392 21.58 -0.69 -16.07
C PHE A 392 21.60 -1.23 -17.50
N ALA A 393 22.17 -0.47 -18.45
CA ALA A 393 22.23 -0.85 -19.85
C ALA A 393 23.38 -1.84 -20.10
N GLY A 394 23.16 -2.77 -21.03
CA GLY A 394 24.14 -3.81 -21.34
C GLY A 394 23.52 -4.95 -22.16
N VAL A 395 24.39 -5.79 -22.72
CA VAL A 395 23.98 -7.07 -23.31
C VAL A 395 24.24 -8.15 -22.28
N PHE A 396 23.20 -8.89 -21.91
CA PHE A 396 23.28 -9.94 -20.92
C PHE A 396 23.12 -11.30 -21.60
N THR A 397 24.06 -12.21 -21.37
CA THR A 397 24.11 -13.53 -22.00
C THR A 397 24.14 -14.63 -20.94
N ALA A 398 23.27 -15.62 -21.06
CA ALA A 398 23.24 -16.81 -20.22
C ALA A 398 24.22 -17.87 -20.72
N ALA A 399 24.54 -18.85 -19.87
CA ALA A 399 25.48 -19.93 -20.19
C ALA A 399 25.07 -20.79 -21.41
N ASP A 400 23.77 -20.85 -21.73
CA ASP A 400 23.24 -21.55 -22.92
C ASP A 400 23.27 -20.70 -24.20
N GLY A 401 23.79 -19.47 -24.15
CA GLY A 401 23.87 -18.52 -25.25
C GLY A 401 22.61 -17.68 -25.48
N ASP A 402 21.55 -17.90 -24.70
CA ASP A 402 20.38 -17.02 -24.70
C ASP A 402 20.78 -15.62 -24.22
N SER A 403 20.24 -14.57 -24.84
CA SER A 403 20.63 -13.20 -24.53
C SER A 403 19.50 -12.19 -24.70
N PHE A 404 19.67 -11.04 -24.05
CA PHE A 404 18.86 -9.85 -24.24
C PHE A 404 19.73 -8.60 -24.05
N GLU A 405 19.26 -7.46 -24.56
CA GLU A 405 19.92 -6.17 -24.39
C GLU A 405 19.01 -5.25 -23.56
N VAL A 406 19.55 -4.61 -22.53
CA VAL A 406 18.89 -3.47 -21.87
C VAL A 406 19.47 -2.19 -22.45
N VAL A 407 18.60 -1.30 -22.91
CA VAL A 407 18.99 0.00 -23.46
C VAL A 407 18.39 1.15 -22.64
N ALA A 408 19.24 2.14 -22.35
CA ALA A 408 18.81 3.40 -21.78
C ALA A 408 18.46 4.40 -22.89
N ALA A 409 17.35 5.11 -22.72
CA ALA A 409 16.92 6.22 -23.56
C ALA A 409 16.56 7.41 -22.66
N GLY A 410 17.56 8.23 -22.34
CA GLY A 410 17.43 9.24 -21.28
C GLY A 410 17.21 8.58 -19.93
N GLU A 411 16.07 8.87 -19.29
CA GLU A 411 15.68 8.35 -17.98
C GLU A 411 14.82 7.06 -18.06
N ALA A 412 14.61 6.53 -19.27
CA ALA A 412 13.83 5.32 -19.51
C ALA A 412 14.74 4.12 -19.82
N LEU A 413 14.28 2.92 -19.46
CA LEU A 413 14.90 1.65 -19.81
C LEU A 413 13.97 0.84 -20.74
N ASN A 414 14.56 0.12 -21.68
CA ASN A 414 13.86 -0.87 -22.49
C ASN A 414 14.68 -2.16 -22.55
N VAL A 415 13.99 -3.30 -22.65
CA VAL A 415 14.62 -4.57 -22.99
C VAL A 415 14.39 -4.89 -24.46
N LYS A 416 15.44 -5.33 -25.16
CA LYS A 416 15.37 -5.88 -26.50
C LYS A 416 15.65 -7.38 -26.47
N ARG A 417 14.72 -8.17 -26.99
CA ARG A 417 14.82 -9.62 -27.07
C ARG A 417 14.01 -10.14 -28.25
N ALA A 418 14.57 -11.09 -29.00
CA ALA A 418 13.90 -11.71 -30.16
C ALA A 418 13.26 -10.70 -31.15
N GLY A 419 13.95 -9.57 -31.40
CA GLY A 419 13.49 -8.50 -32.30
C GLY A 419 12.39 -7.59 -31.73
N ARG A 420 11.92 -7.81 -30.50
CA ARG A 420 11.01 -6.92 -29.77
C ARG A 420 11.79 -5.88 -28.98
N THR A 421 11.16 -4.74 -28.72
CA THR A 421 11.62 -3.74 -27.75
C THR A 421 10.46 -3.47 -26.80
N SER A 422 10.68 -3.72 -25.52
CA SER A 422 9.65 -3.68 -24.48
C SER A 422 10.07 -2.70 -23.38
N PRO A 423 9.20 -1.78 -22.94
CA PRO A 423 9.53 -0.84 -21.87
C PRO A 423 9.86 -1.56 -20.56
N MET A 424 10.70 -0.92 -19.76
CA MET A 424 11.04 -1.33 -18.40
C MET A 424 10.75 -0.19 -17.41
N GLN A 425 10.28 -0.54 -16.23
CA GLN A 425 10.11 0.39 -15.12
C GLN A 425 10.66 -0.20 -13.85
N ARG A 426 11.33 0.61 -13.03
CA ARG A 426 11.77 0.16 -11.71
C ARG A 426 10.55 -0.20 -10.86
N ALA A 427 10.50 -1.44 -10.41
CA ALA A 427 9.48 -1.94 -9.50
C ALA A 427 9.92 -1.73 -8.04
N ARG A 428 11.15 -2.14 -7.72
CA ARG A 428 11.79 -2.02 -6.40
C ARG A 428 13.28 -2.30 -6.54
N ASP A 429 14.12 -1.69 -5.72
CA ASP A 429 15.56 -2.02 -5.64
C ASP A 429 16.19 -2.24 -7.03
N ALA A 430 16.79 -3.40 -7.26
CA ALA A 430 17.35 -3.86 -8.54
C ALA A 430 16.33 -4.55 -9.48
N LEU A 431 15.06 -4.69 -9.10
CA LEU A 431 14.00 -5.34 -9.88
C LEU A 431 13.24 -4.37 -10.78
N PHE A 432 13.12 -4.73 -12.05
CA PHE A 432 12.43 -4.00 -13.09
C PHE A 432 11.25 -4.80 -13.66
N ALA A 433 10.08 -4.18 -13.72
CA ALA A 433 8.93 -4.68 -14.45
C ALA A 433 9.11 -4.43 -15.95
N THR A 434 8.61 -5.32 -16.81
CA THR A 434 8.63 -5.15 -18.26
C THR A 434 7.40 -5.77 -18.93
N THR A 435 7.02 -5.26 -20.10
CA THR A 435 6.00 -5.91 -20.95
C THR A 435 6.56 -7.02 -21.82
N GLU A 436 7.86 -7.32 -21.74
CA GLU A 436 8.46 -8.44 -22.49
C GLU A 436 7.84 -9.77 -22.03
N PRO A 437 7.16 -10.53 -22.90
CA PRO A 437 6.36 -11.69 -22.48
C PRO A 437 7.13 -12.73 -21.66
N ASP A 438 8.39 -12.97 -22.00
CA ASP A 438 9.23 -13.97 -21.32
C ASP A 438 9.62 -13.53 -19.90
N PHE A 439 9.58 -12.22 -19.62
CA PHE A 439 10.09 -11.62 -18.38
C PHE A 439 9.00 -10.95 -17.54
N ALA A 440 7.77 -10.82 -18.06
CA ALA A 440 6.73 -10.01 -17.43
C ALA A 440 6.35 -10.51 -16.02
N VAL A 441 6.30 -11.84 -15.83
CA VAL A 441 5.96 -12.46 -14.54
C VAL A 441 7.10 -12.31 -13.52
N THR A 442 8.34 -12.60 -13.93
CA THR A 442 9.50 -12.61 -13.05
C THR A 442 10.05 -11.21 -12.78
N GLY A 443 9.84 -10.27 -13.71
CA GLY A 443 10.66 -9.08 -13.86
C GLY A 443 12.11 -9.42 -14.22
N VAL A 444 12.93 -8.37 -14.30
CA VAL A 444 14.37 -8.44 -14.54
C VAL A 444 15.07 -7.85 -13.32
N VAL A 445 15.88 -8.64 -12.62
CA VAL A 445 16.80 -8.10 -11.60
C VAL A 445 18.10 -7.73 -12.28
N ILE A 446 18.63 -6.53 -12.06
CA ILE A 446 19.93 -6.09 -12.62
C ILE A 446 20.84 -5.69 -11.47
N GLU A 447 21.90 -6.46 -11.28
CA GLU A 447 22.97 -6.19 -10.31
C GLU A 447 24.05 -5.32 -10.96
N THR A 448 24.56 -4.35 -10.20
CA THR A 448 25.56 -3.39 -10.66
C THR A 448 26.77 -3.39 -9.75
N GLU A 449 27.96 -3.30 -10.34
CA GLU A 449 29.24 -3.07 -9.66
C GLU A 449 29.92 -1.85 -10.30
N ASP A 450 30.51 -0.97 -9.48
CA ASP A 450 31.17 0.26 -9.94
C ASP A 450 30.36 1.08 -10.98
N ASP A 451 29.06 1.25 -10.72
CA ASP A 451 28.09 1.93 -11.60
C ASP A 451 27.95 1.33 -13.01
N ALA A 452 28.20 0.03 -13.17
CA ALA A 452 27.94 -0.71 -14.39
C ALA A 452 27.18 -2.01 -14.10
N ALA A 453 26.25 -2.38 -14.97
CA ALA A 453 25.54 -3.65 -14.84
C ALA A 453 26.48 -4.81 -15.15
N VAL A 454 26.52 -5.78 -14.24
CA VAL A 454 27.39 -6.97 -14.35
C VAL A 454 26.60 -8.25 -14.53
N ARG A 455 25.41 -8.31 -13.94
CA ARG A 455 24.58 -9.52 -13.91
C ARG A 455 23.11 -9.16 -13.97
N ALA A 456 22.32 -10.02 -14.59
CA ALA A 456 20.88 -9.96 -14.53
C ALA A 456 20.27 -11.34 -14.23
N TRP A 457 19.10 -11.32 -13.60
CA TRP A 457 18.34 -12.54 -13.30
C TRP A 457 16.91 -12.46 -13.80
N ILE A 458 16.49 -13.54 -14.46
CA ILE A 458 15.10 -13.81 -14.85
C ILE A 458 14.67 -15.06 -14.07
N GLY A 459 14.05 -14.84 -12.91
CA GLY A 459 13.79 -15.92 -11.95
C GLY A 459 15.07 -16.59 -11.47
N ASP A 460 15.23 -17.87 -11.79
CA ASP A 460 16.41 -18.68 -11.46
C ASP A 460 17.51 -18.65 -12.54
N LYS A 461 17.25 -18.07 -13.71
CA LYS A 461 18.22 -18.02 -14.82
C LYS A 461 19.11 -16.79 -14.72
N GLU A 462 20.42 -17.02 -14.68
CA GLU A 462 21.47 -16.00 -14.67
C GLU A 462 21.87 -15.57 -16.08
N TYR A 463 22.15 -14.28 -16.24
CA TYR A 463 22.75 -13.69 -17.42
C TYR A 463 23.88 -12.75 -17.00
N LEU A 464 25.03 -12.81 -17.67
CA LEU A 464 26.18 -11.97 -17.37
C LEU A 464 26.41 -10.94 -18.47
N ALA A 465 26.86 -9.75 -18.08
CA ALA A 465 27.30 -8.72 -19.03
C ALA A 465 28.62 -9.11 -19.71
N ASP A 466 29.52 -9.76 -18.97
CA ASP A 466 30.71 -10.43 -19.50
C ASP A 466 30.48 -11.95 -19.54
N PRO A 467 30.19 -12.55 -20.72
CA PRO A 467 29.96 -13.99 -20.83
C PRO A 467 31.22 -14.84 -20.64
N SER A 468 32.40 -14.23 -20.49
CA SER A 468 33.64 -14.93 -20.17
C SER A 468 33.83 -15.16 -18.66
N ALA A 469 33.06 -14.45 -17.82
CA ALA A 469 33.07 -14.64 -16.38
C ALA A 469 32.40 -15.98 -15.98
N GLU A 470 32.69 -16.43 -14.76
CA GLU A 470 32.13 -17.67 -14.23
C GLU A 470 30.65 -17.49 -13.85
N TYR A 471 29.80 -18.36 -14.39
CA TYR A 471 28.39 -18.41 -14.05
C TYR A 471 28.18 -19.07 -12.69
N THR A 472 27.22 -18.56 -11.95
CA THR A 472 26.79 -19.09 -10.66
C THR A 472 26.21 -20.50 -10.85
N PRO A 473 26.68 -21.51 -10.09
CA PRO A 473 26.08 -22.85 -10.14
C PRO A 473 24.59 -22.82 -9.79
N PRO A 474 23.78 -23.72 -10.38
CA PRO A 474 22.38 -23.85 -10.00
C PRO A 474 22.21 -24.12 -8.50
N ALA A 475 21.11 -23.63 -7.93
CA ALA A 475 20.75 -23.96 -6.55
C ALA A 475 20.58 -25.48 -6.35
N SER A 476 20.80 -25.96 -5.12
CA SER A 476 20.70 -27.38 -4.79
C SER A 476 19.30 -27.95 -5.09
N ASP A 477 19.23 -29.26 -5.27
CA ASP A 477 17.96 -29.97 -5.52
C ASP A 477 16.93 -29.70 -4.42
N ASP A 478 17.38 -29.60 -3.16
CA ASP A 478 16.52 -29.31 -2.02
C ASP A 478 15.88 -27.92 -2.11
N LEU A 479 16.65 -26.89 -2.45
CA LEU A 479 16.11 -25.53 -2.63
C LEU A 479 15.19 -25.45 -3.85
N ARG A 480 15.59 -26.09 -4.96
CA ARG A 480 14.76 -26.15 -6.17
C ARG A 480 13.44 -26.87 -5.94
N ALA A 481 13.37 -27.79 -4.97
CA ALA A 481 12.13 -28.46 -4.60
C ALA A 481 11.14 -27.56 -3.83
N LEU A 482 11.62 -26.46 -3.25
CA LEU A 482 10.82 -25.42 -2.59
C LEU A 482 10.40 -24.31 -3.56
N ALA A 483 11.14 -24.11 -4.66
CA ALA A 483 10.80 -23.12 -5.68
C ALA A 483 9.49 -23.46 -6.42
N GLY A 484 8.79 -22.42 -6.85
CA GLY A 484 7.55 -22.52 -7.61
C GLY A 484 6.59 -21.37 -7.36
N ARG A 485 5.43 -21.46 -8.00
CA ARG A 485 4.30 -20.55 -7.80
C ARG A 485 3.35 -21.15 -6.76
N TYR A 486 3.01 -20.36 -5.75
CA TYR A 486 2.10 -20.71 -4.68
C TYR A 486 0.93 -19.72 -4.67
N ASP A 487 -0.28 -20.21 -4.94
CA ASP A 487 -1.47 -19.37 -5.07
C ASP A 487 -2.30 -19.39 -3.80
N ASN A 488 -2.86 -18.23 -3.46
CA ASN A 488 -3.89 -18.06 -2.45
C ASN A 488 -5.10 -17.35 -3.08
N ASP A 489 -6.29 -17.87 -2.81
CA ASP A 489 -7.55 -17.32 -3.33
C ASP A 489 -8.02 -16.08 -2.55
N ASP A 490 -7.36 -15.77 -1.42
CA ASP A 490 -7.49 -14.52 -0.70
C ASP A 490 -6.97 -13.35 -1.56
N ARG A 491 -7.85 -12.37 -1.79
CA ARG A 491 -7.56 -11.19 -2.60
C ARG A 491 -6.57 -10.23 -1.95
N TRP A 492 -6.35 -10.32 -0.63
CA TRP A 492 -5.28 -9.59 0.03
C TRP A 492 -3.92 -10.27 -0.11
N ALA A 493 -3.84 -11.57 -0.38
CA ALA A 493 -2.55 -12.27 -0.44
C ALA A 493 -2.06 -12.41 -1.89
N GLY A 494 -2.92 -12.92 -2.78
CA GLY A 494 -2.56 -13.19 -4.17
C GLY A 494 -1.50 -14.29 -4.33
N PRO A 495 -0.89 -14.41 -5.52
CA PRO A 495 0.13 -15.42 -5.79
C PRO A 495 1.52 -15.02 -5.27
N LEU A 496 2.25 -15.99 -4.74
CA LEU A 496 3.65 -15.87 -4.35
C LEU A 496 4.54 -16.68 -5.30
N TYR A 497 5.64 -16.08 -5.71
CA TYR A 497 6.64 -16.72 -6.57
C TYR A 497 7.93 -16.91 -5.80
N VAL A 498 8.37 -18.16 -5.63
CA VAL A 498 9.61 -18.53 -4.97
C VAL A 498 10.60 -19.02 -6.02
N TYR A 499 11.77 -18.39 -6.09
CA TYR A 499 12.87 -18.73 -6.98
C TYR A 499 14.04 -19.28 -6.19
N ALA A 500 14.74 -20.27 -6.75
CA ALA A 500 15.98 -20.80 -6.20
C ALA A 500 17.14 -20.50 -7.16
N ARG A 501 17.96 -19.51 -6.82
CA ARG A 501 19.22 -19.14 -7.50
C ARG A 501 20.37 -19.04 -6.50
N ALA A 502 21.59 -18.72 -6.91
CA ALA A 502 22.72 -18.31 -6.04
C ALA A 502 22.80 -18.93 -4.61
N GLY A 503 22.54 -20.23 -4.46
CA GLY A 503 22.54 -20.93 -3.17
C GLY A 503 21.42 -20.58 -2.16
N GLY A 504 20.36 -19.86 -2.54
CA GLY A 504 19.31 -19.42 -1.63
C GLY A 504 17.88 -19.55 -2.18
N LEU A 505 16.93 -18.85 -1.55
CA LEU A 505 15.57 -18.67 -2.04
C LEU A 505 15.21 -17.18 -2.09
N TRP A 506 14.39 -16.79 -3.06
CA TRP A 506 13.87 -15.42 -3.19
C TRP A 506 12.38 -15.44 -3.44
N ILE A 507 11.63 -14.65 -2.68
CA ILE A 507 10.21 -14.40 -2.93
C ILE A 507 10.03 -13.14 -3.79
N GLY A 508 9.16 -13.22 -4.79
CA GLY A 508 8.90 -12.13 -5.75
C GLY A 508 10.14 -11.71 -6.54
N ASN A 509 11.09 -12.62 -6.73
CA ASN A 509 12.36 -12.42 -7.41
C ASN A 509 13.30 -11.39 -6.75
N ALA A 510 12.99 -10.87 -5.56
CA ALA A 510 13.71 -9.74 -4.99
C ALA A 510 13.95 -9.81 -3.47
N VAL A 511 13.06 -10.42 -2.67
CA VAL A 511 13.32 -10.55 -1.22
C VAL A 511 14.00 -11.89 -0.98
N PRO A 512 15.22 -11.94 -0.41
CA PRO A 512 15.83 -13.20 -0.02
C PRO A 512 15.05 -13.84 1.14
N LEU A 513 15.02 -15.17 1.18
CA LEU A 513 14.53 -15.92 2.33
C LEU A 513 15.71 -16.48 3.11
N LEU A 514 15.71 -16.23 4.42
CA LEU A 514 16.73 -16.73 5.34
C LEU A 514 16.12 -17.77 6.26
N GLN A 515 16.72 -18.96 6.32
CA GLN A 515 16.24 -20.03 7.19
C GLN A 515 16.69 -19.78 8.64
N ASP A 516 15.80 -19.98 9.60
CA ASP A 516 16.12 -19.96 11.04
C ASP A 516 16.43 -21.37 11.59
N ASP A 517 16.81 -21.41 12.87
CA ASP A 517 17.22 -22.65 13.55
C ASP A 517 16.06 -23.67 13.70
N ASP A 518 14.81 -23.20 13.65
CA ASP A 518 13.61 -24.03 13.69
C ASP A 518 13.21 -24.56 12.30
N GLY A 519 13.95 -24.18 11.26
CA GLY A 519 13.73 -24.58 9.87
C GLY A 519 12.64 -23.77 9.15
N GLU A 520 12.11 -22.73 9.79
CA GLU A 520 11.22 -21.74 9.16
C GLU A 520 12.03 -20.70 8.39
N TRP A 521 11.37 -19.95 7.52
CA TRP A 521 12.03 -18.96 6.65
C TRP A 521 11.54 -17.56 6.98
N ARG A 522 12.47 -16.62 7.14
CA ARG A 522 12.19 -15.19 7.30
C ARG A 522 12.37 -14.46 5.97
N LEU A 523 11.66 -13.34 5.83
CA LEU A 523 11.83 -12.44 4.69
C LEU A 523 12.93 -11.43 5.00
N GLY A 524 13.92 -11.32 4.11
CA GLY A 524 14.98 -10.33 4.22
C GLY A 524 15.92 -10.60 5.40
N ASP A 525 16.72 -9.59 5.72
CA ASP A 525 17.73 -9.59 6.77
C ASP A 525 17.24 -9.07 8.12
N ASP A 526 16.01 -8.53 8.20
CA ASP A 526 15.41 -8.10 9.46
C ASP A 526 15.11 -9.29 10.39
N GLU A 527 16.01 -9.49 11.36
CA GLU A 527 15.90 -10.51 12.41
C GLU A 527 14.68 -10.33 13.32
N THR A 528 14.14 -9.12 13.35
CA THR A 528 13.03 -8.74 14.23
C THR A 528 11.68 -8.89 13.55
N SER A 529 11.66 -9.19 12.25
CA SER A 529 10.45 -9.47 11.51
C SER A 529 9.71 -10.68 12.11
N PRO A 530 8.42 -10.55 12.47
CA PRO A 530 7.62 -11.66 12.96
C PRO A 530 7.11 -12.57 11.84
N GLU A 531 7.30 -12.17 10.57
CA GLU A 531 6.86 -12.93 9.41
C GLU A 531 7.59 -14.28 9.30
N ARG A 532 6.85 -15.35 9.03
CA ARG A 532 7.42 -16.69 8.85
C ARG A 532 6.85 -17.37 7.62
N ILE A 533 7.71 -18.04 6.87
CA ILE A 533 7.34 -18.91 5.77
C ILE A 533 7.68 -20.34 6.14
N ARG A 534 6.71 -21.24 5.96
CA ARG A 534 6.92 -22.68 6.12
C ARG A 534 6.47 -23.43 4.87
N PHE A 535 7.36 -24.26 4.34
CA PHE A 535 7.01 -25.18 3.26
C PHE A 535 6.51 -26.50 3.83
N ASP A 536 5.45 -27.06 3.26
CA ASP A 536 4.76 -28.22 3.80
C ASP A 536 4.13 -29.08 2.69
N GLY A 537 3.57 -30.23 3.09
CA GLY A 537 2.81 -31.12 2.21
C GLY A 537 3.65 -31.75 1.11
N PHE A 538 4.87 -32.21 1.41
CA PHE A 538 5.80 -32.71 0.40
C PHE A 538 5.28 -33.94 -0.35
N ILE A 539 5.29 -33.87 -1.68
CA ILE A 539 5.01 -35.00 -2.58
C ILE A 539 6.22 -35.20 -3.49
N ASN A 540 6.81 -36.40 -3.48
CA ASN A 540 8.03 -36.73 -4.23
C ASN A 540 9.16 -35.72 -4.01
N GLY A 541 9.35 -35.30 -2.75
CA GLY A 541 10.37 -34.33 -2.35
C GLY A 541 10.04 -32.87 -2.64
N ARG A 542 8.89 -32.54 -3.26
CA ARG A 542 8.49 -31.17 -3.59
C ARG A 542 7.39 -30.67 -2.66
N ALA A 543 7.59 -29.50 -2.06
CA ALA A 543 6.56 -28.84 -1.25
C ALA A 543 5.29 -28.63 -2.08
N GLN A 544 4.10 -28.82 -1.49
CA GLN A 544 2.82 -28.52 -2.17
C GLN A 544 2.08 -27.36 -1.51
N LEU A 545 2.57 -26.91 -0.35
CA LEU A 545 2.00 -25.85 0.45
C LEU A 545 3.11 -24.91 0.91
N LEU A 546 2.84 -23.61 0.86
CA LEU A 546 3.62 -22.57 1.50
C LEU A 546 2.69 -21.85 2.48
N LEU A 547 3.01 -21.88 3.76
CA LEU A 547 2.32 -21.10 4.78
C LEU A 547 3.07 -19.78 4.94
N PHE A 548 2.45 -18.68 4.54
CA PHE A 548 3.01 -17.35 4.80
C PHE A 548 2.29 -16.75 6.00
N SER A 549 3.00 -16.69 7.12
CA SER A 549 2.49 -16.33 8.43
C SER A 549 1.21 -17.09 8.80
N GLY A 550 1.19 -18.38 8.45
CA GLY A 550 0.08 -19.31 8.65
C GLY A 550 -1.08 -19.17 7.65
N ALA A 551 -1.00 -18.26 6.68
CA ALA A 551 -1.91 -18.19 5.54
C ALA A 551 -1.48 -19.19 4.43
N PRO A 552 -2.36 -20.13 4.04
CA PRO A 552 -1.99 -21.19 3.11
C PRO A 552 -1.96 -20.73 1.65
N HIS A 553 -0.85 -21.03 0.96
CA HIS A 553 -0.68 -20.85 -0.47
C HIS A 553 -0.38 -22.21 -1.12
N VAL A 554 -1.25 -22.65 -2.03
CA VAL A 554 -1.15 -23.96 -2.67
C VAL A 554 -0.24 -23.87 -3.89
N ARG A 555 0.72 -24.79 -4.00
CA ARG A 555 1.61 -24.86 -5.16
C ARG A 555 0.79 -25.14 -6.42
N ARG A 556 0.97 -24.31 -7.45
CA ARG A 556 0.43 -24.56 -8.79
C ARG A 556 1.57 -24.99 -9.70
N PHE A 557 1.30 -26.00 -10.52
CA PHE A 557 2.23 -26.42 -11.57
C PHE A 557 2.03 -25.48 -12.76
N SER A 558 3.04 -24.65 -13.04
CA SER A 558 3.19 -23.90 -14.29
C SER A 558 4.29 -24.53 -15.13
#